data_AF-A0A4P2Q3X2-F1
#
_entry.id   AF-A0A4P2Q3X2-F1
#
_cell.length_a   1.000
_cell.length_b   1.000
_cell.length_c   1.000
_cell.angle_alpha   90.00
_cell.angle_beta   90.00
_cell.angle_gamma   90.00
#
_symmetry.space_group_name_H-M   'P 1'
#
loop_
_entity.id
_entity.type
_entity.pdbx_description
1 polymer ?
#
loop_
_entity_poly.entity_id
_entity_poly.type
_entity_poly.pdbx_seq_one_letter_code
_entity_poly.pdbx_strand_id
1 'polypeptide(L)'
;MNTRNAAPPCARPRGSSRSARGRVARGAGLRGLGLDGLDLHGPALRGAGLRGLRAGAAAIRVLAATFALAAAAAAPAGALAAEPSAAGLDLLVEDAPWTLDPDAVRAAVERELAGPVTAVSAASAGRPTLVLRGEPDGQVTLTFHAQDGRHIGRTIDLPQDPGRAAEAIALLAGNLVRDEAAELAAALSKRAPAAPTAPATAPAAPPASPAAAPASPAAAPPASPAADRPAPRPPRARPAPACALAGASSVLVGGDVVPLVGTSGVVGTNVVRRYSLNLLGGYTAGVDGVELSAGVNIESSFLCGAQISVVGNLVAGPVRGAQVTGGVNLSTSLHGAQIGLVNLAVGPVGGAQTGLANLAVGPVDGAQTGLANVATGPVAGAQSGLANLAVGPVDGAQIGLVNVATGELSGAQIGLANVVTGESTGMQAGLVNVARGKVKGAQIGLVNYAGDSPFSLGLLNFIRDGRLHLDVWGLESGIVMAGLKHGSDHFHNIYGVGMRLAGDRPLTVFTLGLGGRISIAERVYADVDVLGYSLHEISRLNPSAMMSQARALLGFRLSPDLALFGGPSYNIAYAESVEDARLSPYGSLDLQLDDTVATRGWPGVVLGVQVF
;
A
#
# COMPACT_ATOMS: atom_id res chain seq x y z
N MET A 1 -49.98 31.93 -36.07
CA MET A 1 -48.63 32.53 -36.01
C MET A 1 -48.81 34.02 -35.78
N ASN A 2 -48.64 34.49 -34.54
CA ASN A 2 -49.00 35.86 -34.19
C ASN A 2 -48.13 36.44 -33.04
N THR A 3 -47.65 37.66 -33.29
CA THR A 3 -47.58 38.86 -32.41
C THR A 3 -46.71 38.92 -31.14
N ARG A 4 -45.69 39.79 -31.22
CA ARG A 4 -45.43 41.05 -30.45
C ARG A 4 -45.65 41.14 -28.91
N ASN A 5 -44.63 41.79 -28.30
CA ASN A 5 -44.65 42.78 -27.20
C ASN A 5 -44.94 42.37 -25.74
N ALA A 6 -44.02 42.72 -24.81
CA ALA A 6 -44.22 43.69 -23.72
C ALA A 6 -43.09 43.63 -22.64
N ALA A 7 -42.73 44.78 -22.08
CA ALA A 7 -41.89 44.99 -20.89
C ALA A 7 -42.77 45.34 -19.66
N PRO A 8 -42.27 45.82 -18.48
CA PRO A 8 -41.32 45.30 -17.49
C PRO A 8 -42.00 45.07 -16.09
N PRO A 9 -41.55 45.61 -14.92
CA PRO A 9 -40.81 45.01 -13.79
C PRO A 9 -41.63 44.77 -12.48
N CYS A 10 -40.93 44.57 -11.33
CA CYS A 10 -41.40 44.57 -9.92
C CYS A 10 -41.85 43.20 -9.35
N ALA A 11 -41.69 42.82 -8.09
CA ALA A 11 -41.02 43.32 -6.89
C ALA A 11 -40.98 42.16 -5.86
N ARG A 12 -39.97 42.14 -4.97
CA ARG A 12 -40.00 41.38 -3.70
C ARG A 12 -41.09 41.97 -2.76
N PRO A 13 -41.70 41.22 -1.82
CA PRO A 13 -41.07 41.05 -0.49
C PRO A 13 -41.35 39.74 0.28
N ARG A 14 -40.38 39.48 1.16
CA ARG A 14 -40.36 38.87 2.52
C ARG A 14 -41.66 38.26 3.11
N GLY A 15 -41.49 37.10 3.77
CA GLY A 15 -42.36 36.59 4.84
C GLY A 15 -42.26 35.06 5.00
N SER A 16 -41.19 34.52 5.57
CA SER A 16 -41.18 33.85 6.89
C SER A 16 -42.21 32.73 7.10
N SER A 17 -41.78 31.47 6.97
CA SER A 17 -42.15 30.42 7.93
C SER A 17 -41.04 29.36 8.00
N ARG A 18 -40.66 29.03 9.24
CA ARG A 18 -39.68 28.01 9.62
C ARG A 18 -40.35 26.63 9.57
N SER A 19 -39.65 25.63 9.03
CA SER A 19 -39.78 24.20 9.36
C SER A 19 -38.54 23.49 8.78
N ALA A 20 -37.47 23.34 9.55
CA ALA A 20 -37.16 22.12 10.29
C ALA A 20 -37.01 20.86 9.40
N ARG A 21 -35.83 20.68 8.79
CA ARG A 21 -35.27 19.34 8.53
C ARG A 21 -33.83 19.27 9.01
N GLY A 22 -33.62 18.29 9.88
CA GLY A 22 -32.45 18.11 10.71
C GLY A 22 -31.20 17.74 9.94
N ARG A 23 -30.08 18.19 10.51
CA ARG A 23 -28.72 17.75 10.20
C ARG A 23 -28.63 16.26 10.55
N VAL A 24 -28.26 15.44 9.58
CA VAL A 24 -27.70 14.12 9.86
C VAL A 24 -26.30 14.35 10.43
N ALA A 25 -26.10 13.83 11.63
CA ALA A 25 -24.87 13.91 12.39
C ALA A 25 -23.72 13.19 11.68
N ARG A 26 -22.57 13.85 11.61
CA ARG A 26 -21.28 13.22 11.35
C ARG A 26 -20.90 12.38 12.59
N GLY A 27 -20.88 11.05 12.48
CA GLY A 27 -20.00 10.19 13.29
C GLY A 27 -18.73 9.95 12.46
N ALA A 28 -17.55 10.44 12.84
CA ALA A 28 -16.69 9.94 13.92
C ALA A 28 -16.23 8.50 13.65
N GLY A 29 -15.02 8.36 13.11
CA GLY A 29 -14.35 7.07 12.90
C GLY A 29 -13.26 7.20 11.82
N LEU A 30 -11.98 7.04 12.21
CA LEU A 30 -10.74 7.20 11.44
C LEU A 30 -9.97 8.51 11.69
N ARG A 31 -9.75 8.84 12.97
CA ARG A 31 -8.52 9.51 13.41
C ARG A 31 -7.58 8.44 13.93
N GLY A 32 -6.53 8.13 13.17
CA GLY A 32 -5.57 7.08 13.50
C GLY A 32 -4.56 6.75 12.40
N LEU A 33 -4.44 7.62 11.39
CA LEU A 33 -3.37 7.56 10.38
C LEU A 33 -2.68 8.91 10.43
N GLY A 34 -1.57 8.99 11.15
CA GLY A 34 -0.81 10.22 11.39
C GLY A 34 -0.38 10.91 10.09
N LEU A 35 -1.24 11.78 9.58
CA LEU A 35 -0.99 12.67 8.45
C LEU A 35 -1.28 14.14 8.81
N ASP A 36 -1.57 14.45 10.07
CA ASP A 36 -1.96 15.78 10.54
C ASP A 36 -0.78 16.77 10.72
N GLY A 37 0.33 16.56 10.00
CA GLY A 37 1.56 17.36 10.13
C GLY A 37 2.06 18.06 8.85
N LEU A 38 1.31 18.04 7.74
CA LEU A 38 1.69 18.74 6.51
C LEU A 38 0.94 20.07 6.41
N ASP A 39 1.43 21.06 7.16
CA ASP A 39 0.98 22.45 7.04
C ASP A 39 1.62 23.07 5.78
N LEU A 40 1.00 22.85 4.62
CA LEU A 40 1.36 23.46 3.34
C LEU A 40 0.53 24.73 3.10
N HIS A 41 0.78 25.77 3.90
CA HIS A 41 0.23 27.10 3.67
C HIS A 41 1.18 27.94 2.80
N GLY A 42 1.00 27.85 1.47
CA GLY A 42 1.64 28.73 0.48
C GLY A 42 0.85 28.73 -0.85
N PRO A 43 0.49 29.90 -1.42
CA PRO A 43 -0.44 29.97 -2.55
C PRO A 43 0.30 29.96 -3.89
N ALA A 44 0.95 28.85 -4.25
CA ALA A 44 1.42 28.62 -5.62
C ALA A 44 1.73 27.12 -5.76
N LEU A 45 0.79 26.34 -6.34
CA LEU A 45 0.94 24.96 -6.87
C LEU A 45 -0.43 24.23 -6.91
N ARG A 46 -1.51 24.93 -7.30
CA ARG A 46 -2.80 24.29 -7.59
C ARG A 46 -2.95 24.10 -9.10
N GLY A 47 -2.83 22.86 -9.58
CA GLY A 47 -3.18 22.57 -10.98
C GLY A 47 -3.04 21.11 -11.39
N ALA A 48 -1.82 20.60 -11.46
CA ALA A 48 -1.54 19.36 -12.19
C ALA A 48 -1.02 18.18 -11.34
N GLY A 49 -0.15 18.41 -10.35
CA GLY A 49 0.52 17.33 -9.59
C GLY A 49 -0.37 16.56 -8.59
N LEU A 50 -1.48 17.15 -8.13
CA LEU A 50 -2.39 16.50 -7.17
C LEU A 50 -3.37 15.51 -7.82
N ARG A 51 -3.50 15.47 -9.15
CA ARG A 51 -4.45 14.56 -9.82
C ARG A 51 -3.92 13.13 -9.89
N GLY A 52 -2.62 12.93 -10.09
CA GLY A 52 -1.99 11.60 -10.06
C GLY A 52 -1.97 10.97 -8.67
N LEU A 53 -1.68 11.75 -7.63
CA LEU A 53 -1.78 11.32 -6.22
C LEU A 53 -3.23 10.99 -5.80
N ARG A 54 -4.21 11.73 -6.33
CA ARG A 54 -5.64 11.41 -6.13
C ARG A 54 -6.08 10.17 -6.89
N ALA A 55 -5.49 9.89 -8.06
CA ALA A 55 -5.75 8.65 -8.80
C ALA A 55 -5.20 7.43 -8.05
N GLY A 56 -3.99 7.52 -7.47
CA GLY A 56 -3.44 6.48 -6.59
C GLY A 56 -4.27 6.28 -5.32
N ALA A 57 -4.70 7.36 -4.66
CA ALA A 57 -5.58 7.28 -3.49
C ALA A 57 -6.99 6.76 -3.83
N ALA A 58 -7.50 7.05 -5.04
CA ALA A 58 -8.77 6.52 -5.54
C ALA A 58 -8.65 5.03 -5.86
N ALA A 59 -7.54 4.59 -6.48
CA ALA A 59 -7.27 3.17 -6.70
C ALA A 59 -7.20 2.41 -5.37
N ILE A 60 -6.52 2.96 -4.36
CA ILE A 60 -6.46 2.40 -2.99
C ILE A 60 -7.86 2.33 -2.36
N ARG A 61 -8.71 3.35 -2.51
CA ARG A 61 -10.09 3.36 -1.99
C ARG A 61 -10.99 2.38 -2.71
N VAL A 62 -10.84 2.23 -4.02
CA VAL A 62 -11.58 1.26 -4.83
C VAL A 62 -11.16 -0.16 -4.46
N LEU A 63 -9.84 -0.43 -4.35
CA LEU A 63 -9.32 -1.70 -3.84
C LEU A 63 -9.82 -2.01 -2.43
N ALA A 64 -9.78 -1.04 -1.52
CA ALA A 64 -10.31 -1.20 -0.15
C ALA A 64 -11.83 -1.42 -0.11
N ALA A 65 -12.60 -0.79 -1.00
CA ALA A 65 -14.04 -1.00 -1.11
C ALA A 65 -14.38 -2.37 -1.72
N THR A 66 -13.67 -2.81 -2.76
CA THR A 66 -13.79 -4.16 -3.34
C THR A 66 -13.42 -5.21 -2.30
N PHE A 67 -12.43 -4.94 -1.46
CA PHE A 67 -12.01 -5.80 -0.35
C PHE A 67 -13.06 -5.86 0.77
N ALA A 68 -13.65 -4.73 1.16
CA ALA A 68 -14.74 -4.70 2.12
C ALA A 68 -15.97 -5.47 1.62
N LEU A 69 -16.25 -5.40 0.31
CA LEU A 69 -17.34 -6.14 -0.33
C LEU A 69 -17.05 -7.65 -0.40
N ALA A 70 -15.80 -8.05 -0.69
CA ALA A 70 -15.38 -9.45 -0.69
C ALA A 70 -15.37 -10.06 0.74
N ALA A 71 -14.94 -9.30 1.74
CA ALA A 71 -15.00 -9.69 3.15
C ALA A 71 -16.45 -9.80 3.67
N ALA A 72 -17.33 -8.89 3.23
CA ALA A 72 -18.76 -8.97 3.53
C ALA A 72 -19.47 -10.15 2.82
N ALA A 73 -19.01 -10.53 1.62
CA ALA A 73 -19.51 -11.69 0.89
C ALA A 73 -19.00 -13.04 1.46
N ALA A 74 -17.88 -13.04 2.21
CA ALA A 74 -17.36 -14.20 2.93
C ALA A 74 -18.04 -14.41 4.32
N ALA A 75 -18.92 -13.49 4.73
CA ALA A 75 -19.62 -13.57 6.01
C ALA A 75 -20.59 -14.77 6.20
N PRO A 76 -21.14 -15.48 5.17
CA PRO A 76 -22.07 -16.57 5.46
C PRO A 76 -21.37 -17.91 5.78
N ALA A 77 -20.05 -18.04 5.60
CA ALA A 77 -19.34 -19.29 5.87
C ALA A 77 -19.09 -19.55 7.37
N GLY A 78 -19.05 -18.49 8.20
CA GLY A 78 -18.97 -18.63 9.66
C GLY A 78 -20.30 -19.01 10.32
N ALA A 79 -21.42 -18.88 9.62
CA ALA A 79 -22.76 -19.10 10.18
C ALA A 79 -23.30 -20.53 10.00
N LEU A 80 -22.64 -21.38 9.20
CA LEU A 80 -23.13 -22.72 8.83
C LEU A 80 -22.17 -23.86 9.19
N ALA A 81 -21.03 -23.57 9.81
CA ALA A 81 -20.07 -24.57 10.31
C ALA A 81 -19.97 -24.58 11.85
N ALA A 82 -20.98 -24.04 12.55
CA ALA A 82 -21.13 -24.22 13.98
C ALA A 82 -22.13 -25.35 14.22
N GLU A 83 -21.65 -26.58 14.45
CA GLU A 83 -22.27 -27.31 15.54
C GLU A 83 -21.99 -26.52 16.83
N PRO A 84 -22.97 -26.38 17.72
CA PRO A 84 -22.92 -25.43 18.81
C PRO A 84 -21.89 -25.91 19.84
N SER A 85 -20.65 -25.42 19.74
CA SER A 85 -19.98 -24.98 20.95
C SER A 85 -20.64 -23.66 21.37
N ALA A 86 -21.88 -23.78 21.84
CA ALA A 86 -22.48 -22.73 22.61
C ALA A 86 -21.63 -22.62 23.87
N ALA A 87 -20.75 -21.61 23.93
CA ALA A 87 -20.34 -21.06 25.20
C ALA A 87 -21.60 -20.45 25.86
N GLY A 88 -22.49 -21.32 26.34
CA GLY A 88 -23.72 -20.92 27.01
C GLY A 88 -23.38 -20.32 28.36
N LEU A 89 -24.14 -19.30 28.74
CA LEU A 89 -24.04 -18.65 30.05
C LEU A 89 -24.82 -19.48 31.08
N ASP A 90 -24.20 -19.80 32.21
CA ASP A 90 -24.91 -20.43 33.31
C ASP A 90 -25.60 -19.33 34.15
N LEU A 91 -26.89 -19.49 34.47
CA LEU A 91 -27.65 -18.61 35.36
C LEU A 91 -27.87 -19.34 36.69
N LEU A 92 -27.23 -18.86 37.74
CA LEU A 92 -27.41 -19.33 39.11
C LEU A 92 -28.29 -18.34 39.86
N VAL A 93 -29.35 -18.84 40.49
CA VAL A 93 -30.28 -18.02 41.28
C VAL A 93 -30.14 -18.39 42.75
N GLU A 94 -29.62 -17.47 43.55
CA GLU A 94 -29.38 -17.62 44.99
C GLU A 94 -30.34 -16.71 45.77
N ASP A 95 -30.99 -17.23 46.82
CA ASP A 95 -31.82 -16.44 47.73
C ASP A 95 -32.81 -15.46 47.04
N ALA A 96 -33.46 -15.89 45.95
CA ALA A 96 -34.34 -15.02 45.16
C ALA A 96 -35.54 -14.48 45.96
N PRO A 97 -36.00 -13.25 45.67
CA PRO A 97 -37.25 -12.76 46.24
C PRO A 97 -38.41 -13.64 45.74
N TRP A 98 -39.20 -14.15 46.68
CA TRP A 98 -40.12 -15.31 46.52
C TRP A 98 -41.32 -15.10 45.57
N THR A 99 -41.27 -14.16 44.64
CA THR A 99 -42.36 -13.79 43.72
C THR A 99 -41.99 -13.82 42.23
N LEU A 100 -40.74 -14.11 41.86
CA LEU A 100 -40.29 -14.20 40.46
C LEU A 100 -40.13 -15.65 39.99
N ASP A 101 -40.69 -15.95 38.82
CA ASP A 101 -40.52 -17.25 38.15
C ASP A 101 -39.10 -17.35 37.55
N PRO A 102 -38.25 -18.29 38.00
CA PRO A 102 -36.89 -18.46 37.50
C PRO A 102 -36.82 -18.72 35.98
N ASP A 103 -37.81 -19.40 35.41
CA ASP A 103 -37.86 -19.68 33.97
C ASP A 103 -38.18 -18.42 33.16
N ALA A 104 -39.02 -17.53 33.71
CA ALA A 104 -39.31 -16.24 33.09
C ALA A 104 -38.07 -15.32 33.08
N VAL A 105 -37.28 -15.33 34.16
CA VAL A 105 -36.01 -14.58 34.23
C VAL A 105 -35.00 -15.16 33.25
N ARG A 106 -34.80 -16.48 33.23
CA ARG A 106 -33.91 -17.15 32.26
C ARG A 106 -34.27 -16.79 30.82
N ALA A 107 -35.55 -16.90 30.46
CA ALA A 107 -36.04 -16.58 29.12
C ALA A 107 -35.93 -15.08 28.78
N ALA A 108 -35.99 -14.17 29.76
CA ALA A 108 -35.75 -12.75 29.54
C ALA A 108 -34.26 -12.46 29.29
N VAL A 109 -33.35 -13.07 30.07
CA VAL A 109 -31.89 -12.92 29.92
C VAL A 109 -31.41 -13.52 28.59
N GLU A 110 -31.91 -14.70 28.22
CA GLU A 110 -31.60 -15.35 26.94
C GLU A 110 -32.00 -14.47 25.74
N ARG A 111 -33.17 -13.81 25.82
CA ARG A 111 -33.61 -12.84 24.80
C ARG A 111 -32.73 -11.59 24.74
N GLU A 112 -32.28 -11.05 25.86
CA GLU A 112 -31.42 -9.85 25.89
C GLU A 112 -30.00 -10.14 25.39
N LEU A 113 -29.45 -11.31 25.71
CA LEU A 113 -28.07 -11.68 25.33
C LEU A 113 -27.96 -12.27 23.93
N ALA A 114 -29.08 -12.62 23.30
CA ALA A 114 -29.13 -13.29 21.99
C ALA A 114 -28.24 -14.55 21.93
N GLY A 115 -28.16 -15.28 23.05
CA GLY A 115 -27.35 -16.48 23.21
C GLY A 115 -27.88 -17.41 24.31
N PRO A 116 -27.54 -18.71 24.29
CA PRO A 116 -28.16 -19.72 25.15
C PRO A 116 -27.80 -19.52 26.63
N VAL A 117 -28.82 -19.53 27.49
CA VAL A 117 -28.69 -19.39 28.95
C VAL A 117 -29.25 -20.63 29.64
N THR A 118 -28.43 -21.31 30.44
CA THR A 118 -28.82 -22.52 31.17
C THR A 118 -28.98 -22.20 32.66
N ALA A 119 -30.17 -22.44 33.23
CA ALA A 119 -30.32 -22.34 34.68
C ALA A 119 -29.62 -23.52 35.35
N VAL A 120 -28.75 -23.25 36.31
CA VAL A 120 -27.97 -24.26 37.04
C VAL A 120 -28.15 -24.08 38.54
N SER A 121 -28.03 -25.16 39.31
CA SER A 121 -28.08 -25.13 40.78
C SER A 121 -26.71 -24.95 41.44
N ALA A 122 -25.62 -25.03 40.66
CA ALA A 122 -24.25 -24.76 41.08
C ALA A 122 -23.42 -24.31 39.87
N ALA A 123 -22.45 -23.43 40.07
CA ALA A 123 -21.59 -22.93 39.00
C ALA A 123 -20.70 -24.04 38.41
N SER A 124 -20.65 -24.14 37.09
CA SER A 124 -19.77 -25.09 36.38
C SER A 124 -18.36 -24.51 36.23
N ALA A 125 -17.32 -25.28 36.58
CA ALA A 125 -15.94 -24.83 36.44
C ALA A 125 -15.60 -24.51 34.97
N GLY A 126 -15.11 -23.30 34.70
CA GLY A 126 -14.69 -22.85 33.37
C GLY A 126 -15.80 -22.32 32.47
N ARG A 127 -17.04 -22.16 32.96
CA ARG A 127 -18.13 -21.49 32.22
C ARG A 127 -18.43 -20.11 32.82
N PRO A 128 -18.72 -19.10 31.97
CA PRO A 128 -19.15 -17.81 32.49
C PRO A 128 -20.50 -18.00 33.19
N THR A 129 -20.65 -17.40 34.38
CA THR A 129 -21.81 -17.61 35.25
C THR A 129 -22.39 -16.28 35.69
N LEU A 130 -23.70 -16.12 35.58
CA LEU A 130 -24.46 -14.99 36.11
C LEU A 130 -25.14 -15.45 37.40
N VAL A 131 -24.80 -14.82 38.53
CA VAL A 131 -25.36 -15.11 39.85
C VAL A 131 -26.34 -14.02 40.23
N LEU A 132 -27.62 -14.38 40.33
CA LEU A 132 -28.71 -13.51 40.74
C LEU A 132 -29.01 -13.74 42.22
N ARG A 133 -28.78 -12.73 43.05
CA ARG A 133 -29.00 -12.78 44.49
C ARG A 133 -30.09 -11.82 44.96
N GLY A 134 -31.06 -12.29 45.74
CA GLY A 134 -32.01 -11.42 46.43
C GLY A 134 -31.40 -10.76 47.65
N GLU A 135 -31.61 -9.45 47.81
CA GLU A 135 -31.19 -8.67 48.97
C GLU A 135 -32.41 -8.27 49.82
N PRO A 136 -32.21 -7.88 51.09
CA PRO A 136 -33.24 -7.24 51.90
C PRO A 136 -33.81 -6.00 51.19
N ASP A 137 -35.04 -5.60 51.54
CA ASP A 137 -35.71 -4.38 51.04
C ASP A 137 -36.10 -4.35 49.55
N GLY A 138 -36.18 -5.51 48.88
CA GLY A 138 -36.69 -5.62 47.51
C GLY A 138 -35.64 -5.31 46.43
N GLN A 139 -34.36 -5.35 46.81
CA GLN A 139 -33.23 -5.21 45.91
C GLN A 139 -32.75 -6.56 45.39
N VAL A 140 -32.08 -6.53 44.24
CA VAL A 140 -31.40 -7.69 43.66
C VAL A 140 -30.00 -7.31 43.22
N THR A 141 -29.04 -8.14 43.63
CA THR A 141 -27.65 -8.07 43.20
C THR A 141 -27.42 -9.09 42.08
N LEU A 142 -26.94 -8.64 40.94
CA LEU A 142 -26.56 -9.49 39.81
C LEU A 142 -25.05 -9.43 39.63
N THR A 143 -24.38 -10.59 39.68
CA THR A 143 -22.94 -10.71 39.53
C THR A 143 -22.59 -11.58 38.33
N PHE A 144 -21.81 -11.05 37.41
CA PHE A 144 -21.23 -11.82 36.31
C PHE A 144 -19.83 -12.30 36.69
N HIS A 145 -19.58 -13.60 36.57
CA HIS A 145 -18.28 -14.24 36.71
C HIS A 145 -17.76 -14.66 35.34
N ALA A 146 -16.64 -14.08 34.92
CA ALA A 146 -15.95 -14.39 33.68
C ALA A 146 -15.11 -15.67 33.80
N GLN A 147 -14.78 -16.29 32.66
CA GLN A 147 -13.96 -17.52 32.62
C GLN A 147 -12.53 -17.33 33.14
N ASP A 148 -12.02 -16.10 33.16
CA ASP A 148 -10.68 -15.74 33.63
C ASP A 148 -10.63 -15.38 35.13
N GLY A 149 -11.75 -15.54 35.86
CA GLY A 149 -11.85 -15.32 37.30
C GLY A 149 -12.25 -13.89 37.71
N ARG A 150 -12.45 -12.98 36.75
CA ARG A 150 -12.99 -11.63 37.04
C ARG A 150 -14.48 -11.70 37.39
N HIS A 151 -14.95 -10.80 38.26
CA HIS A 151 -16.36 -10.68 38.60
C HIS A 151 -16.80 -9.22 38.67
N ILE A 152 -17.99 -8.93 38.15
CA ILE A 152 -18.59 -7.60 38.15
C ILE A 152 -20.04 -7.73 38.63
N GLY A 153 -20.39 -7.00 39.69
CA GLY A 153 -21.72 -7.03 40.29
C GLY A 153 -22.40 -5.67 40.29
N ARG A 154 -23.73 -5.67 40.16
CA ARG A 154 -24.57 -4.47 40.26
C ARG A 154 -25.83 -4.79 41.05
N THR A 155 -26.26 -3.88 41.92
CA THR A 155 -27.49 -4.00 42.70
C THR A 155 -28.53 -3.00 42.20
N ILE A 156 -29.77 -3.45 42.02
CA ILE A 156 -30.90 -2.62 41.58
C ILE A 156 -32.13 -2.84 42.47
N ASP A 157 -32.97 -1.81 42.59
CA ASP A 157 -34.33 -1.95 43.16
C ASP A 157 -35.25 -2.61 42.13
N LEU A 158 -35.97 -3.67 42.52
CA LEU A 158 -36.88 -4.34 41.60
C LEU A 158 -38.25 -3.63 41.51
N PRO A 159 -38.79 -3.45 40.30
CA PRO A 159 -40.20 -3.08 40.12
C PRO A 159 -41.15 -4.08 40.81
N GLN A 160 -42.24 -3.58 41.38
CA GLN A 160 -43.27 -4.41 42.04
C GLN A 160 -44.04 -5.34 41.07
N ASP A 161 -43.90 -5.11 39.77
CA ASP A 161 -44.55 -5.91 38.71
C ASP A 161 -43.60 -7.02 38.22
N PRO A 162 -43.96 -8.31 38.35
CA PRO A 162 -43.06 -9.44 38.07
C PRO A 162 -42.50 -9.47 36.63
N GLY A 163 -43.32 -9.08 35.63
CA GLY A 163 -42.89 -9.04 34.23
C GLY A 163 -41.82 -7.97 33.98
N ARG A 164 -42.01 -6.78 34.56
CA ARG A 164 -41.03 -5.68 34.49
C ARG A 164 -39.79 -5.94 35.32
N ALA A 165 -39.90 -6.70 36.41
CA ALA A 165 -38.76 -7.13 37.20
C ALA A 165 -37.85 -8.11 36.43
N ALA A 166 -38.42 -9.09 35.74
CA ALA A 166 -37.64 -9.99 34.88
C ALA A 166 -36.93 -9.26 33.73
N GLU A 167 -37.59 -8.25 33.14
CA GLU A 167 -37.00 -7.40 32.10
C GLU A 167 -35.88 -6.51 32.65
N ALA A 168 -36.06 -5.92 33.83
CA ALA A 168 -35.02 -5.13 34.49
C ALA A 168 -33.76 -5.96 34.80
N ILE A 169 -33.95 -7.21 35.26
CA ILE A 169 -32.85 -8.16 35.48
C ILE A 169 -32.17 -8.52 34.16
N ALA A 170 -32.93 -8.75 33.09
CA ALA A 170 -32.38 -9.05 31.78
C ALA A 170 -31.54 -7.90 31.23
N LEU A 171 -32.04 -6.65 31.30
CA LEU A 171 -31.29 -5.46 30.87
C LEU A 171 -30.00 -5.26 31.69
N LEU A 172 -30.06 -5.53 33.01
CA LEU A 172 -28.88 -5.48 33.86
C LEU A 172 -27.86 -6.56 33.48
N ALA A 173 -28.32 -7.78 33.17
CA ALA A 173 -27.48 -8.87 32.68
C ALA A 173 -26.80 -8.50 31.36
N GLY A 174 -27.55 -7.91 30.41
CA GLY A 174 -27.03 -7.40 29.16
C GLY A 174 -25.93 -6.37 29.36
N ASN A 175 -26.13 -5.42 30.26
CA ASN A 175 -25.12 -4.40 30.57
C ASN A 175 -23.87 -5.02 31.23
N LEU A 176 -24.03 -5.89 32.21
CA LEU A 176 -22.90 -6.55 32.91
C LEU A 176 -22.05 -7.40 31.96
N VAL A 177 -22.68 -8.16 31.06
CA VAL A 177 -21.98 -8.99 30.08
C VAL A 177 -21.31 -8.14 28.99
N ARG A 178 -21.93 -7.01 28.60
CA ARG A 178 -21.39 -6.10 27.56
C ARG A 178 -20.32 -5.12 28.08
N ASP A 179 -20.34 -4.75 29.37
CA ASP A 179 -19.38 -3.82 29.99
C ASP A 179 -17.91 -4.35 29.91
N GLU A 180 -17.70 -5.65 29.74
CA GLU A 180 -16.38 -6.25 29.46
C GLU A 180 -15.75 -5.77 28.14
N ALA A 181 -16.55 -5.39 27.14
CA ALA A 181 -16.04 -4.86 25.87
C ALA A 181 -15.51 -3.41 25.99
N ALA A 182 -16.02 -2.64 26.96
CA ALA A 182 -15.67 -1.23 27.14
C ALA A 182 -14.41 -1.04 28.00
N GLU A 183 -14.18 -1.88 29.01
CA GLU A 183 -12.98 -1.77 29.87
C GLU A 183 -11.70 -2.25 29.18
N LEU A 184 -11.77 -3.19 28.23
CA LEU A 184 -10.63 -3.59 27.40
C LEU A 184 -10.17 -2.44 26.48
N ALA A 185 -11.11 -1.62 25.98
CA ALA A 185 -10.82 -0.41 25.21
C ALA A 185 -10.26 0.72 26.09
N ALA A 186 -10.70 0.83 27.35
CA ALA A 186 -10.16 1.79 28.32
C ALA A 186 -8.76 1.42 28.82
N ALA A 187 -8.46 0.12 28.98
CA ALA A 187 -7.14 -0.38 29.37
C ALA A 187 -6.08 -0.18 28.27
N LEU A 188 -6.47 -0.24 26.99
CA LEU A 188 -5.59 0.10 25.86
C LEU A 188 -5.34 1.61 25.70
N SER A 189 -6.18 2.48 26.28
CA SER A 189 -6.01 3.94 26.25
C SER A 189 -5.16 4.52 27.38
N LYS A 190 -4.72 3.73 28.38
CA LYS A 190 -3.92 4.23 29.51
C LYS A 190 -2.57 3.50 29.69
N ARG A 191 -1.56 3.94 28.92
CA ARG A 191 -0.12 3.99 29.29
C ARG A 191 0.63 4.84 28.24
N ALA A 192 1.41 5.90 28.52
CA ALA A 192 1.77 6.61 29.74
C ALA A 192 2.15 8.09 29.38
N PRO A 193 2.04 9.02 30.34
CA PRO A 193 2.46 10.42 30.21
C PRO A 193 3.99 10.59 30.21
N ALA A 194 4.44 11.65 29.54
CA ALA A 194 5.83 12.09 29.48
C ALA A 194 6.39 12.38 30.89
N ALA A 195 7.58 11.82 31.17
CA ALA A 195 8.36 12.19 32.34
C ALA A 195 9.20 13.47 32.05
N PRO A 196 9.50 14.29 33.08
CA PRO A 196 9.98 15.65 32.91
C PRO A 196 11.48 15.73 32.62
N THR A 197 11.83 16.74 31.82
CA THR A 197 13.19 17.24 31.62
C THR A 197 13.78 17.81 32.91
N ALA A 198 15.01 17.41 33.23
CA ALA A 198 15.87 18.04 34.23
C ALA A 198 17.15 18.59 33.56
N PRO A 199 17.78 19.63 34.14
CA PRO A 199 18.36 20.73 33.37
C PRO A 199 19.84 20.57 32.99
N ALA A 200 20.24 21.44 32.06
CA ALA A 200 21.55 21.55 31.44
C ALA A 200 22.70 21.81 32.44
N THR A 201 23.81 21.10 32.24
CA THR A 201 25.15 21.45 32.74
C THR A 201 26.10 21.76 31.58
N ALA A 202 26.84 22.85 31.75
CA ALA A 202 27.83 23.42 30.82
C ALA A 202 29.13 22.57 30.72
N PRO A 203 30.01 22.82 29.73
CA PRO A 203 30.91 21.81 29.17
C PRO A 203 32.27 21.72 29.88
N ALA A 204 32.85 20.52 29.90
CA ALA A 204 34.23 20.26 30.30
C ALA A 204 35.13 20.01 29.07
N ALA A 205 36.34 20.55 29.15
CA ALA A 205 37.39 20.62 28.12
C ALA A 205 37.97 19.26 27.69
N PRO A 206 38.61 19.16 26.51
CA PRO A 206 39.06 17.89 25.94
C PRO A 206 40.42 17.45 26.50
N PRO A 207 40.66 16.14 26.73
CA PRO A 207 42.01 15.65 26.95
C PRO A 207 42.73 15.34 25.63
N ALA A 208 44.06 15.52 25.70
CA ALA A 208 45.04 15.56 24.64
C ALA A 208 45.37 14.21 23.99
N SER A 209 45.92 14.28 22.78
CA SER A 209 46.63 13.20 22.09
C SER A 209 47.80 12.65 22.90
N PRO A 210 48.02 11.32 22.90
CA PRO A 210 49.33 10.74 23.14
C PRO A 210 50.08 10.49 21.83
N ALA A 211 51.37 10.80 21.88
CA ALA A 211 52.38 10.65 20.84
C ALA A 211 52.76 9.19 20.55
N ALA A 212 53.45 9.03 19.41
CA ALA A 212 53.92 7.79 18.83
C ALA A 212 55.12 7.14 19.54
N ALA A 213 55.21 5.80 19.47
CA ALA A 213 56.42 4.98 19.37
C ALA A 213 56.04 3.51 19.01
N PRO A 214 56.97 2.64 18.59
CA PRO A 214 57.62 2.54 17.28
C PRO A 214 57.18 1.30 16.47
N ALA A 215 57.59 1.23 15.20
CA ALA A 215 57.22 0.20 14.23
C ALA A 215 57.95 -1.14 14.39
N SER A 216 57.24 -2.25 14.11
CA SER A 216 57.71 -3.54 13.55
C SER A 216 56.52 -4.48 13.27
N PRO A 217 56.65 -5.49 12.40
CA PRO A 217 56.79 -5.45 10.94
C PRO A 217 55.50 -5.89 10.21
N ALA A 218 55.47 -5.71 8.90
CA ALA A 218 54.33 -5.93 8.00
C ALA A 218 53.58 -7.27 8.21
N ALA A 219 52.27 -7.17 8.46
CA ALA A 219 51.30 -8.24 8.31
C ALA A 219 50.31 -7.87 7.19
N ALA A 220 49.87 -8.89 6.47
CA ALA A 220 49.05 -8.85 5.25
C ALA A 220 47.87 -7.85 5.27
N PRO A 221 47.46 -7.31 4.10
CA PRO A 221 46.35 -6.36 4.03
C PRO A 221 45.07 -6.98 4.62
N PRO A 222 44.29 -6.21 5.40
CA PRO A 222 43.03 -6.70 5.94
C PRO A 222 42.05 -6.98 4.80
N ALA A 223 41.34 -8.09 4.91
CA ALA A 223 40.24 -8.44 4.03
C ALA A 223 39.25 -7.29 3.93
N SER A 224 38.78 -7.01 2.71
CA SER A 224 37.74 -6.02 2.42
C SER A 224 36.56 -6.15 3.41
N PRO A 225 35.98 -5.04 3.87
CA PRO A 225 34.75 -5.09 4.64
C PRO A 225 33.69 -5.81 3.80
N ALA A 226 33.05 -6.78 4.42
CA ALA A 226 32.03 -7.63 3.83
C ALA A 226 31.00 -6.77 3.08
N ALA A 227 30.84 -7.08 1.79
CA ALA A 227 29.72 -6.60 1.00
C ALA A 227 28.42 -6.88 1.75
N ASP A 228 27.54 -5.88 1.75
CA ASP A 228 26.13 -5.93 2.17
C ASP A 228 25.59 -7.36 2.04
N ARG A 229 25.33 -8.00 3.18
CA ARG A 229 24.56 -9.25 3.20
C ARG A 229 23.20 -8.93 2.56
N PRO A 230 22.74 -9.71 1.57
CA PRO A 230 21.37 -9.58 1.08
C PRO A 230 20.40 -9.69 2.26
N ALA A 231 19.35 -8.87 2.26
CA ALA A 231 18.28 -8.98 3.23
C ALA A 231 17.82 -10.45 3.34
N PRO A 232 17.59 -10.97 4.56
CA PRO A 232 17.17 -12.35 4.73
C PRO A 232 15.88 -12.60 3.95
N ARG A 233 15.91 -13.56 3.03
CA ARG A 233 14.72 -14.01 2.31
C ARG A 233 13.58 -14.26 3.31
N PRO A 234 12.34 -13.84 3.01
CA PRO A 234 11.22 -14.12 3.88
C PRO A 234 11.09 -15.64 4.09
N PRO A 235 10.72 -16.08 5.31
CA PRO A 235 10.64 -17.50 5.63
C PRO A 235 9.65 -18.21 4.70
N ARG A 236 10.14 -19.27 4.03
CA ARG A 236 9.31 -20.16 3.21
C ARG A 236 8.19 -20.75 4.07
N ALA A 237 7.01 -20.91 3.49
CA ALA A 237 5.88 -21.58 4.14
C ALA A 237 6.30 -22.97 4.65
N ARG A 238 5.97 -23.30 5.91
CA ARG A 238 6.22 -24.63 6.48
C ARG A 238 5.37 -25.68 5.75
N PRO A 239 5.85 -26.93 5.59
CA PRO A 239 5.06 -28.00 4.97
C PRO A 239 3.78 -28.26 5.77
N ALA A 240 2.64 -28.19 5.09
CA ALA A 240 1.32 -28.36 5.68
C ALA A 240 1.04 -29.81 6.13
N PRO A 241 0.19 -30.04 7.16
CA PRO A 241 -0.21 -31.36 7.63
C PRO A 241 -0.88 -32.22 6.55
N ALA A 242 -0.92 -33.54 6.79
CA ALA A 242 -1.48 -34.53 5.88
C ALA A 242 -2.99 -34.34 5.68
N CYS A 243 -3.49 -34.69 4.48
CA CYS A 243 -4.90 -34.63 4.09
C CYS A 243 -5.71 -35.73 4.80
N ALA A 244 -5.94 -35.55 6.09
CA ALA A 244 -6.69 -36.50 6.90
C ALA A 244 -7.42 -35.75 8.01
N LEU A 245 -8.65 -36.16 8.29
CA LEU A 245 -9.43 -35.69 9.42
C LEU A 245 -9.67 -36.85 10.37
N ALA A 246 -9.11 -36.75 11.57
CA ALA A 246 -9.25 -37.78 12.58
C ALA A 246 -10.73 -37.96 12.96
N GLY A 247 -11.21 -39.20 12.97
CA GLY A 247 -12.60 -39.52 13.31
C GLY A 247 -13.62 -39.29 12.17
N ALA A 248 -13.19 -38.84 10.99
CA ALA A 248 -14.09 -38.70 9.84
C ALA A 248 -14.28 -40.03 9.11
N SER A 249 -15.50 -40.30 8.63
CA SER A 249 -15.78 -41.45 7.79
C SER A 249 -15.32 -41.20 6.36
N SER A 250 -14.65 -42.18 5.73
CA SER A 250 -14.24 -42.09 4.33
C SER A 250 -15.28 -42.70 3.40
N VAL A 251 -15.73 -41.94 2.40
CA VAL A 251 -16.66 -42.40 1.37
C VAL A 251 -15.98 -42.29 0.01
N LEU A 252 -16.01 -43.38 -0.77
CA LEU A 252 -15.37 -43.40 -2.10
C LEU A 252 -16.09 -42.46 -3.07
N VAL A 253 -17.42 -42.59 -3.16
CA VAL A 253 -18.28 -41.78 -4.04
C VAL A 253 -19.44 -41.24 -3.22
N GLY A 254 -19.62 -39.92 -3.22
CA GLY A 254 -20.74 -39.24 -2.56
C GLY A 254 -21.28 -38.10 -3.41
N GLY A 255 -22.42 -37.57 -3.03
CA GLY A 255 -23.05 -36.47 -3.74
C GLY A 255 -24.25 -35.90 -3.00
N ASP A 256 -24.47 -34.61 -3.21
CA ASP A 256 -25.56 -33.86 -2.61
C ASP A 256 -26.36 -33.12 -3.69
N VAL A 257 -27.68 -33.04 -3.54
CA VAL A 257 -28.52 -32.23 -4.42
C VAL A 257 -28.37 -30.76 -4.04
N VAL A 258 -28.50 -30.48 -2.75
CA VAL A 258 -28.18 -29.22 -2.07
C VAL A 258 -27.44 -29.58 -0.78
N PRO A 259 -26.70 -28.65 -0.16
CA PRO A 259 -26.04 -28.92 1.12
C PRO A 259 -26.99 -29.60 2.12
N LEU A 260 -26.51 -30.66 2.79
CA LEU A 260 -27.25 -31.46 3.78
C LEU A 260 -28.38 -32.35 3.22
N VAL A 261 -28.56 -32.40 1.89
CA VAL A 261 -29.54 -33.28 1.23
C VAL A 261 -28.82 -34.21 0.24
N GLY A 262 -28.47 -35.40 0.71
CA GLY A 262 -27.70 -36.40 -0.04
C GLY A 262 -26.80 -37.22 0.88
N THR A 263 -25.58 -37.51 0.45
CA THR A 263 -24.58 -38.21 1.28
C THR A 263 -24.32 -37.46 2.60
N SER A 264 -24.30 -36.13 2.58
CA SER A 264 -24.12 -35.29 3.77
C SER A 264 -25.24 -35.43 4.81
N GLY A 265 -26.46 -35.72 4.36
CA GLY A 265 -27.61 -35.93 5.26
C GLY A 265 -27.72 -37.38 5.76
N VAL A 266 -27.34 -38.36 4.94
CA VAL A 266 -27.51 -39.80 5.26
C VAL A 266 -26.33 -40.35 6.05
N VAL A 267 -25.09 -39.99 5.68
CA VAL A 267 -23.87 -40.48 6.33
C VAL A 267 -23.41 -39.51 7.42
N GLY A 268 -23.78 -38.24 7.30
CA GLY A 268 -23.41 -37.16 8.22
C GLY A 268 -22.44 -36.15 7.59
N THR A 269 -22.13 -35.13 8.38
CA THR A 269 -21.33 -33.96 7.98
C THR A 269 -19.83 -34.19 8.11
N ASN A 270 -19.41 -35.09 9.00
CA ASN A 270 -18.00 -35.42 9.25
C ASN A 270 -17.46 -36.52 8.30
N VAL A 271 -17.52 -36.24 6.99
CA VAL A 271 -17.18 -37.22 5.94
C VAL A 271 -16.07 -36.70 5.03
N VAL A 272 -15.12 -37.57 4.66
CA VAL A 272 -14.11 -37.31 3.63
C VAL A 272 -14.48 -38.06 2.37
N ARG A 273 -14.61 -37.36 1.24
CA ARG A 273 -14.99 -37.95 -0.06
C ARG A 273 -13.80 -38.00 -1.02
N ARG A 274 -13.68 -39.08 -1.79
CA ARG A 274 -12.70 -39.16 -2.90
C ARG A 274 -13.27 -38.67 -4.23
N TYR A 275 -14.52 -39.00 -4.50
CA TYR A 275 -15.28 -38.48 -5.65
C TYR A 275 -16.60 -37.89 -5.15
N SER A 276 -16.78 -36.57 -5.30
CA SER A 276 -17.96 -35.84 -4.86
C SER A 276 -18.68 -35.23 -6.07
N LEU A 277 -19.94 -35.59 -6.29
CA LEU A 277 -20.76 -35.10 -7.41
C LEU A 277 -22.00 -34.42 -6.85
N ASN A 278 -22.04 -33.09 -6.88
CA ASN A 278 -23.15 -32.31 -6.34
C ASN A 278 -23.96 -31.64 -7.45
N LEU A 279 -25.29 -31.52 -7.27
CA LEU A 279 -26.14 -30.87 -8.27
C LEU A 279 -26.11 -29.34 -8.11
N LEU A 280 -26.84 -28.80 -7.13
CA LEU A 280 -26.89 -27.36 -6.82
C LEU A 280 -25.89 -26.98 -5.73
N GLY A 281 -25.53 -27.91 -4.86
CA GLY A 281 -24.38 -27.74 -3.99
C GLY A 281 -24.16 -28.91 -3.05
N GLY A 282 -22.95 -29.01 -2.52
CA GLY A 282 -22.57 -30.06 -1.59
C GLY A 282 -21.89 -29.56 -0.35
N TYR A 283 -21.94 -30.40 0.68
CA TYR A 283 -21.28 -30.18 1.95
C TYR A 283 -20.54 -31.44 2.35
N THR A 284 -19.26 -31.32 2.71
CA THR A 284 -18.48 -32.43 3.24
C THR A 284 -17.42 -31.90 4.21
N ALA A 285 -16.85 -32.75 5.07
CA ALA A 285 -15.76 -32.29 5.93
C ALA A 285 -14.49 -32.04 5.14
N GLY A 286 -14.17 -32.96 4.22
CA GLY A 286 -13.10 -32.72 3.26
C GLY A 286 -13.19 -33.58 2.02
N VAL A 287 -12.32 -33.25 1.06
CA VAL A 287 -12.16 -33.99 -0.19
C VAL A 287 -10.69 -34.40 -0.35
N ASP A 288 -10.44 -35.69 -0.59
CA ASP A 288 -9.15 -36.25 -1.00
C ASP A 288 -9.30 -36.90 -2.37
N GLY A 289 -9.41 -36.05 -3.40
CA GLY A 289 -9.70 -36.45 -4.77
C GLY A 289 -10.36 -35.34 -5.60
N VAL A 290 -11.52 -35.62 -6.19
CA VAL A 290 -12.19 -34.70 -7.13
C VAL A 290 -13.61 -34.40 -6.69
N GLU A 291 -13.98 -33.13 -6.76
CA GLU A 291 -15.35 -32.67 -6.54
C GLU A 291 -15.84 -31.79 -7.69
N LEU A 292 -17.06 -32.06 -8.14
CA LEU A 292 -17.73 -31.34 -9.23
C LEU A 292 -19.13 -30.91 -8.79
N SER A 293 -19.51 -29.66 -9.10
CA SER A 293 -20.90 -29.22 -8.93
C SER A 293 -21.34 -28.13 -9.91
N ALA A 294 -22.65 -27.98 -10.10
CA ALA A 294 -23.20 -26.88 -10.90
C ALA A 294 -23.43 -25.60 -10.07
N GLY A 295 -23.29 -25.64 -8.74
CA GLY A 295 -23.49 -24.49 -7.87
C GLY A 295 -22.33 -24.27 -6.92
N VAL A 296 -22.49 -24.63 -5.65
CA VAL A 296 -21.48 -24.38 -4.60
C VAL A 296 -20.95 -25.67 -3.97
N ASN A 297 -19.65 -25.74 -3.74
CA ASN A 297 -19.03 -26.79 -2.92
C ASN A 297 -18.52 -26.18 -1.61
N ILE A 298 -18.76 -26.86 -0.49
CA ILE A 298 -18.44 -26.38 0.85
C ILE A 298 -17.73 -27.49 1.64
N GLU A 299 -16.50 -27.22 2.06
CA GLU A 299 -15.67 -28.11 2.85
C GLU A 299 -15.35 -27.44 4.17
N SER A 300 -15.77 -28.05 5.28
CA SER A 300 -15.52 -27.48 6.59
C SER A 300 -14.08 -27.67 7.08
N SER A 301 -13.28 -28.55 6.46
CA SER A 301 -11.92 -28.87 6.90
C SER A 301 -10.84 -28.72 5.84
N PHE A 302 -10.87 -29.45 4.71
CA PHE A 302 -9.77 -29.39 3.74
C PHE A 302 -10.15 -29.85 2.32
N LEU A 303 -9.34 -29.46 1.34
CA LEU A 303 -9.35 -30.01 -0.02
C LEU A 303 -7.94 -30.45 -0.40
N CYS A 304 -7.80 -31.71 -0.81
CA CYS A 304 -6.61 -32.26 -1.44
C CYS A 304 -6.98 -32.88 -2.78
N GLY A 305 -6.61 -32.23 -3.87
CA GLY A 305 -7.00 -32.62 -5.23
C GLY A 305 -7.65 -31.48 -6.01
N ALA A 306 -8.80 -31.72 -6.63
CA ALA A 306 -9.45 -30.76 -7.52
C ALA A 306 -10.91 -30.52 -7.16
N GLN A 307 -11.32 -29.25 -7.18
CA GLN A 307 -12.69 -28.85 -6.92
C GLN A 307 -13.17 -27.90 -8.00
N ILE A 308 -14.28 -28.23 -8.64
CA ILE A 308 -14.82 -27.51 -9.79
C ILE A 308 -16.28 -27.16 -9.55
N SER A 309 -16.64 -25.89 -9.74
CA SER A 309 -18.01 -25.41 -9.61
C SER A 309 -18.33 -24.28 -10.59
N VAL A 310 -19.60 -23.89 -10.70
CA VAL A 310 -19.98 -22.69 -11.48
C VAL A 310 -19.99 -21.45 -10.59
N VAL A 311 -20.48 -21.56 -9.35
CA VAL A 311 -20.73 -20.40 -8.48
C VAL A 311 -19.62 -20.22 -7.46
N GLY A 312 -19.24 -21.26 -6.73
CA GLY A 312 -18.21 -21.10 -5.71
C GLY A 312 -17.70 -22.37 -5.05
N ASN A 313 -16.48 -22.26 -4.56
CA ASN A 313 -15.72 -23.30 -3.89
C ASN A 313 -15.25 -22.73 -2.54
N LEU A 314 -15.76 -23.27 -1.43
CA LEU A 314 -15.56 -22.71 -0.09
C LEU A 314 -14.93 -23.75 0.83
N VAL A 315 -13.62 -23.63 1.05
CA VAL A 315 -12.87 -24.54 1.92
C VAL A 315 -12.47 -23.78 3.19
N ALA A 316 -13.06 -24.13 4.34
CA ALA A 316 -12.75 -23.54 5.65
C ALA A 316 -11.42 -24.04 6.25
N GLY A 317 -10.45 -24.36 5.39
CA GLY A 317 -9.13 -24.83 5.79
C GLY A 317 -8.15 -24.88 4.61
N PRO A 318 -7.11 -25.72 4.66
CA PRO A 318 -6.09 -25.76 3.64
C PRO A 318 -6.57 -26.41 2.34
N VAL A 319 -6.19 -25.80 1.21
CA VAL A 319 -6.32 -26.33 -0.14
C VAL A 319 -4.94 -26.78 -0.63
N ARG A 320 -4.80 -28.04 -1.02
CA ARG A 320 -3.63 -28.60 -1.71
C ARG A 320 -4.08 -29.14 -3.06
N GLY A 321 -3.91 -28.36 -4.12
CA GLY A 321 -4.38 -28.70 -5.46
C GLY A 321 -5.08 -27.53 -6.14
N ALA A 322 -6.20 -27.78 -6.81
CA ALA A 322 -6.86 -26.80 -7.67
C ALA A 322 -8.31 -26.52 -7.26
N GLN A 323 -8.66 -25.25 -7.14
CA GLN A 323 -10.06 -24.81 -7.13
C GLN A 323 -10.34 -24.04 -8.43
N VAL A 324 -11.36 -24.46 -9.17
CA VAL A 324 -11.77 -23.85 -10.44
C VAL A 324 -13.25 -23.49 -10.34
N THR A 325 -13.59 -22.23 -10.56
CA THR A 325 -14.99 -21.79 -10.52
C THR A 325 -15.27 -20.63 -11.47
N GLY A 326 -16.54 -20.46 -11.86
CA GLY A 326 -17.01 -19.27 -12.56
C GLY A 326 -17.25 -18.07 -11.62
N GLY A 327 -17.24 -18.27 -10.30
CA GLY A 327 -17.46 -17.22 -9.30
C GLY A 327 -16.32 -17.07 -8.31
N VAL A 328 -16.50 -17.57 -7.08
CA VAL A 328 -15.61 -17.29 -5.94
C VAL A 328 -14.90 -18.56 -5.43
N ASN A 329 -13.58 -18.53 -5.36
CA ASN A 329 -12.81 -19.49 -4.57
C ASN A 329 -12.45 -18.87 -3.21
N LEU A 330 -12.73 -19.58 -2.12
CA LEU A 330 -12.36 -19.21 -0.76
C LEU A 330 -11.57 -20.35 -0.12
N SER A 331 -10.43 -20.02 0.49
CA SER A 331 -9.64 -20.96 1.30
C SER A 331 -8.98 -20.27 2.49
N THR A 332 -8.63 -21.04 3.53
CA THR A 332 -7.78 -20.54 4.61
C THR A 332 -6.31 -20.43 4.15
N SER A 333 -5.84 -21.38 3.35
CA SER A 333 -4.51 -21.32 2.72
C SER A 333 -4.50 -22.11 1.41
N LEU A 334 -3.67 -21.71 0.46
CA LEU A 334 -3.54 -22.36 -0.84
C LEU A 334 -2.13 -22.90 -1.05
N HIS A 335 -2.02 -24.17 -1.45
CA HIS A 335 -0.83 -24.76 -2.07
C HIS A 335 -1.25 -25.38 -3.41
N GLY A 336 -1.15 -24.61 -4.51
CA GLY A 336 -1.60 -25.05 -5.82
C GLY A 336 -2.19 -23.90 -6.65
N ALA A 337 -3.42 -24.04 -7.14
CA ALA A 337 -4.04 -23.06 -8.04
C ALA A 337 -5.48 -22.70 -7.64
N GLN A 338 -5.82 -21.42 -7.71
CA GLN A 338 -7.19 -20.92 -7.67
C GLN A 338 -7.50 -20.18 -8.98
N ILE A 339 -8.53 -20.63 -9.69
CA ILE A 339 -8.99 -20.02 -10.95
C ILE A 339 -10.47 -19.66 -10.77
N GLY A 340 -10.80 -18.38 -10.87
CA GLY A 340 -12.18 -17.89 -10.74
C GLY A 340 -12.27 -16.37 -10.86
N LEU A 341 -13.46 -15.79 -10.83
CA LEU A 341 -13.60 -14.33 -10.90
C LEU A 341 -12.96 -13.66 -9.67
N VAL A 342 -13.16 -14.23 -8.49
CA VAL A 342 -12.56 -13.77 -7.23
C VAL A 342 -11.91 -14.94 -6.53
N ASN A 343 -10.63 -14.80 -6.18
CA ASN A 343 -9.88 -15.76 -5.39
C ASN A 343 -9.48 -15.13 -4.06
N LEU A 344 -9.90 -15.74 -2.95
CA LEU A 344 -9.60 -15.30 -1.60
C LEU A 344 -8.89 -16.42 -0.82
N ALA A 345 -7.68 -16.13 -0.35
CA ALA A 345 -6.98 -16.92 0.65
C ALA A 345 -6.81 -16.07 1.92
N VAL A 346 -7.33 -16.54 3.06
CA VAL A 346 -7.23 -15.83 4.35
C VAL A 346 -5.82 -15.95 4.97
N GLY A 347 -4.94 -16.74 4.36
CA GLY A 347 -3.59 -17.00 4.84
C GLY A 347 -2.59 -17.15 3.70
N PRO A 348 -1.53 -17.97 3.88
CA PRO A 348 -0.48 -18.15 2.90
C PRO A 348 -0.98 -18.72 1.56
N VAL A 349 -0.39 -18.23 0.48
CA VAL A 349 -0.55 -18.75 -0.89
C VAL A 349 0.80 -19.23 -1.40
N GLY A 350 0.94 -20.53 -1.65
CA GLY A 350 2.01 -21.11 -2.44
C GLY A 350 1.46 -21.58 -3.78
N GLY A 351 1.82 -20.93 -4.89
CA GLY A 351 1.33 -21.28 -6.23
C GLY A 351 0.66 -20.12 -6.96
N ALA A 352 -0.49 -20.35 -7.60
CA ALA A 352 -1.09 -19.39 -8.53
C ALA A 352 -2.54 -19.00 -8.17
N GLN A 353 -2.87 -17.72 -8.26
CA GLN A 353 -4.24 -17.22 -8.29
C GLN A 353 -4.50 -16.48 -9.61
N THR A 354 -5.52 -16.89 -10.35
CA THR A 354 -5.90 -16.30 -11.65
C THR A 354 -7.36 -15.90 -11.63
N GLY A 355 -7.66 -14.63 -11.85
CA GLY A 355 -9.02 -14.10 -11.75
C GLY A 355 -9.16 -12.62 -12.03
N LEU A 356 -10.34 -12.02 -11.82
CA LEU A 356 -10.47 -10.57 -11.87
C LEU A 356 -9.85 -9.93 -10.62
N ALA A 357 -10.07 -10.54 -9.46
CA ALA A 357 -9.51 -10.10 -8.19
C ALA A 357 -8.89 -11.28 -7.43
N ASN A 358 -7.62 -11.12 -7.04
CA ASN A 358 -6.89 -12.09 -6.23
C ASN A 358 -6.49 -11.43 -4.90
N LEU A 359 -6.83 -12.08 -3.79
CA LEU A 359 -6.50 -11.60 -2.45
C LEU A 359 -5.88 -12.71 -1.61
N ALA A 360 -4.70 -12.42 -1.06
CA ALA A 360 -4.05 -13.20 -0.03
C ALA A 360 -3.90 -12.35 1.25
N VAL A 361 -4.57 -12.76 2.33
CA VAL A 361 -4.38 -12.17 3.68
C VAL A 361 -3.16 -12.82 4.36
N GLY A 362 -2.03 -12.83 3.65
CA GLY A 362 -0.81 -13.48 4.10
C GLY A 362 0.32 -13.37 3.07
N PRO A 363 1.40 -14.14 3.24
CA PRO A 363 2.48 -14.20 2.26
C PRO A 363 2.05 -14.92 0.98
N VAL A 364 2.60 -14.50 -0.15
CA VAL A 364 2.45 -15.15 -1.45
C VAL A 364 3.82 -15.62 -1.93
N ASP A 365 3.97 -16.92 -2.18
CA ASP A 365 5.10 -17.54 -2.87
C ASP A 365 4.59 -18.10 -4.20
N GLY A 366 4.68 -17.32 -5.26
CA GLY A 366 4.16 -17.67 -6.58
C GLY A 366 3.58 -16.50 -7.37
N ALA A 367 2.44 -16.69 -8.03
CA ALA A 367 1.90 -15.75 -9.01
C ALA A 367 0.44 -15.35 -8.75
N GLN A 368 0.14 -14.05 -8.87
CA GLN A 368 -1.23 -13.55 -8.94
C GLN A 368 -1.44 -12.85 -10.29
N THR A 369 -2.43 -13.29 -11.07
CA THR A 369 -2.77 -12.70 -12.37
C THR A 369 -4.22 -12.28 -12.40
N GLY A 370 -4.49 -10.99 -12.62
CA GLY A 370 -5.85 -10.46 -12.60
C GLY A 370 -5.93 -8.95 -12.69
N LEU A 371 -7.13 -8.36 -12.71
CA LEU A 371 -7.24 -6.90 -12.75
C LEU A 371 -6.70 -6.27 -11.45
N ALA A 372 -6.96 -6.90 -10.31
CA ALA A 372 -6.52 -6.47 -9.00
C ALA A 372 -5.86 -7.65 -8.24
N ASN A 373 -4.61 -7.46 -7.82
CA ASN A 373 -3.87 -8.44 -7.02
C ASN A 373 -3.46 -7.80 -5.70
N VAL A 374 -3.83 -8.42 -4.58
CA VAL A 374 -3.53 -7.92 -3.23
C VAL A 374 -2.90 -9.02 -2.40
N ALA A 375 -1.77 -8.68 -1.76
CA ALA A 375 -1.14 -9.47 -0.72
C ALA A 375 -0.91 -8.58 0.51
N THR A 376 -1.43 -8.99 1.67
CA THR A 376 -1.20 -8.26 2.93
C THR A 376 0.15 -8.60 3.58
N GLY A 377 0.81 -9.67 3.12
CA GLY A 377 2.14 -10.09 3.55
C GLY A 377 3.22 -9.89 2.47
N PRO A 378 4.39 -10.50 2.68
CA PRO A 378 5.47 -10.57 1.68
C PRO A 378 5.03 -11.26 0.38
N VAL A 379 5.57 -10.83 -0.76
CA VAL A 379 5.40 -11.50 -2.05
C VAL A 379 6.76 -11.96 -2.56
N ALA A 380 6.94 -13.26 -2.72
CA ALA A 380 8.04 -13.85 -3.48
C ALA A 380 7.48 -14.39 -4.80
N GLY A 381 7.76 -13.73 -5.92
CA GLY A 381 7.24 -14.11 -7.23
C GLY A 381 6.65 -12.96 -8.04
N ALA A 382 5.47 -13.14 -8.65
CA ALA A 382 4.95 -12.21 -9.65
C ALA A 382 3.50 -11.77 -9.40
N GLN A 383 3.22 -10.48 -9.57
CA GLN A 383 1.85 -9.96 -9.68
C GLN A 383 1.69 -9.27 -11.04
N SER A 384 0.69 -9.69 -11.81
CA SER A 384 0.39 -9.15 -13.14
C SER A 384 -1.06 -8.69 -13.23
N GLY A 385 -1.30 -7.41 -13.51
CA GLY A 385 -2.64 -6.85 -13.45
C GLY A 385 -2.77 -5.36 -13.72
N LEU A 386 -3.97 -4.78 -13.57
CA LEU A 386 -4.09 -3.31 -13.63
C LEU A 386 -3.55 -2.68 -12.35
N ALA A 387 -3.81 -3.28 -11.20
CA ALA A 387 -3.34 -2.83 -9.90
C ALA A 387 -2.76 -3.99 -9.09
N ASN A 388 -1.51 -3.85 -8.66
CA ASN A 388 -0.80 -4.80 -7.82
C ASN A 388 -0.41 -4.13 -6.50
N LEU A 389 -0.81 -4.72 -5.38
CA LEU A 389 -0.52 -4.22 -4.04
C LEU A 389 0.09 -5.34 -3.18
N ALA A 390 1.26 -5.04 -2.62
CA ALA A 390 1.87 -5.81 -1.54
C ALA A 390 2.07 -4.90 -0.33
N VAL A 391 1.49 -5.27 0.82
CA VAL A 391 1.71 -4.53 2.07
C VAL A 391 3.06 -4.93 2.71
N GLY A 392 3.58 -6.11 2.37
CA GLY A 392 4.92 -6.55 2.75
C GLY A 392 6.01 -6.19 1.73
N PRO A 393 7.23 -6.73 1.93
CA PRO A 393 8.29 -6.68 0.93
C PRO A 393 7.96 -7.55 -0.30
N VAL A 394 8.51 -7.17 -1.45
CA VAL A 394 8.37 -7.89 -2.72
C VAL A 394 9.75 -8.35 -3.19
N ASP A 395 9.92 -9.66 -3.35
CA ASP A 395 11.05 -10.29 -4.03
C ASP A 395 10.56 -10.88 -5.35
N GLY A 396 10.69 -10.11 -6.45
CA GLY A 396 10.22 -10.50 -7.77
C GLY A 396 9.66 -9.34 -8.60
N ALA A 397 8.54 -9.55 -9.30
CA ALA A 397 8.04 -8.63 -10.32
C ALA A 397 6.58 -8.20 -10.08
N GLN A 398 6.31 -6.90 -10.24
CA GLN A 398 4.95 -6.39 -10.39
C GLN A 398 4.80 -5.69 -11.75
N ILE A 399 3.87 -6.15 -12.57
CA ILE A 399 3.61 -5.62 -13.92
C ILE A 399 2.16 -5.15 -13.97
N GLY A 400 1.94 -3.87 -14.24
CA GLY A 400 0.59 -3.32 -14.25
C GLY A 400 0.51 -1.81 -14.42
N LEU A 401 -0.69 -1.22 -14.42
CA LEU A 401 -0.80 0.25 -14.49
C LEU A 401 -0.30 0.89 -13.19
N VAL A 402 -0.63 0.29 -12.05
CA VAL A 402 -0.24 0.75 -10.73
C VAL A 402 0.37 -0.40 -9.93
N ASN A 403 1.62 -0.25 -9.51
CA ASN A 403 2.33 -1.21 -8.68
C ASN A 403 2.72 -0.56 -7.36
N VAL A 404 2.36 -1.19 -6.24
CA VAL A 404 2.66 -0.68 -4.90
C VAL A 404 3.27 -1.80 -4.05
N ALA A 405 4.41 -1.51 -3.43
CA ALA A 405 5.02 -2.28 -2.36
C ALA A 405 5.22 -1.36 -1.15
N THR A 406 4.61 -1.67 -0.01
CA THR A 406 4.83 -0.86 1.21
C THR A 406 6.03 -1.32 2.04
N GLY A 407 6.62 -2.46 1.70
CA GLY A 407 7.93 -2.88 2.19
C GLY A 407 9.08 -2.49 1.25
N GLU A 408 10.13 -3.30 1.30
CA GLU A 408 11.26 -3.25 0.36
C GLU A 408 10.90 -3.94 -0.96
N LEU A 409 11.54 -3.52 -2.06
CA LEU A 409 11.49 -4.20 -3.35
C LEU A 409 12.87 -4.79 -3.67
N SER A 410 12.91 -6.06 -4.04
CA SER A 410 14.03 -6.74 -4.70
C SER A 410 13.51 -7.29 -6.03
N GLY A 411 13.78 -6.61 -7.14
CA GLY A 411 13.34 -7.03 -8.47
C GLY A 411 12.85 -5.90 -9.37
N ALA A 412 11.66 -6.03 -9.96
CA ALA A 412 11.19 -5.10 -10.98
C ALA A 412 9.73 -4.65 -10.80
N GLN A 413 9.47 -3.35 -10.98
CA GLN A 413 8.14 -2.79 -11.16
C GLN A 413 8.03 -2.14 -12.54
N ILE A 414 7.04 -2.55 -13.34
CA ILE A 414 6.80 -2.01 -14.69
C ILE A 414 5.35 -1.53 -14.77
N GLY A 415 5.15 -0.24 -15.03
CA GLY A 415 3.81 0.34 -15.03
C GLY A 415 3.70 1.81 -15.35
N LEU A 416 2.50 2.40 -15.19
CA LEU A 416 2.37 3.87 -15.28
C LEU A 416 2.85 4.53 -13.99
N ALA A 417 2.51 3.93 -12.85
CA ALA A 417 2.92 4.40 -11.54
C ALA A 417 3.50 3.23 -10.72
N ASN A 418 4.74 3.39 -10.28
CA ASN A 418 5.46 2.43 -9.44
C ASN A 418 5.80 3.09 -8.11
N VAL A 419 5.42 2.46 -7.00
CA VAL A 419 5.61 3.01 -5.65
C VAL A 419 6.22 1.97 -4.73
N VAL A 420 7.34 2.34 -4.10
CA VAL A 420 8.00 1.58 -3.02
C VAL A 420 8.21 2.52 -1.83
N THR A 421 7.72 2.15 -0.64
CA THR A 421 7.95 2.98 0.56
C THR A 421 9.21 2.60 1.34
N GLY A 422 9.76 1.40 1.14
CA GLY A 422 11.06 0.98 1.65
C GLY A 422 12.21 1.24 0.68
N GLU A 423 13.29 0.47 0.83
CA GLU A 423 14.39 0.42 -0.13
C GLU A 423 13.98 -0.35 -1.40
N SER A 424 14.60 -0.02 -2.53
CA SER A 424 14.32 -0.64 -3.83
C SER A 424 15.60 -1.10 -4.49
N THR A 425 15.85 -2.40 -4.54
CA THR A 425 16.93 -3.02 -5.31
C THR A 425 16.37 -3.53 -6.64
N GLY A 426 16.93 -3.06 -7.77
CA GLY A 426 16.51 -3.45 -9.12
C GLY A 426 15.94 -2.31 -9.95
N MET A 427 14.83 -2.52 -10.66
CA MET A 427 14.34 -1.61 -11.69
C MET A 427 12.91 -1.11 -11.42
N GLN A 428 12.69 0.18 -11.61
CA GLN A 428 11.34 0.76 -11.73
C GLN A 428 11.23 1.44 -13.10
N ALA A 429 10.30 0.97 -13.94
CA ALA A 429 10.07 1.51 -15.27
C ALA A 429 8.62 1.97 -15.43
N GLY A 430 8.41 3.26 -15.66
CA GLY A 430 7.07 3.82 -15.74
C GLY A 430 7.00 5.34 -15.85
N LEU A 431 5.83 5.90 -16.11
CA LEU A 431 5.72 7.37 -16.22
C LEU A 431 6.11 8.07 -14.91
N VAL A 432 5.71 7.49 -13.78
CA VAL A 432 6.01 7.99 -12.44
C VAL A 432 6.59 6.86 -11.59
N ASN A 433 7.82 7.04 -11.13
CA ASN A 433 8.48 6.10 -10.21
C ASN A 433 8.76 6.80 -8.88
N VAL A 434 8.36 6.19 -7.77
CA VAL A 434 8.52 6.75 -6.42
C VAL A 434 9.12 5.68 -5.50
N ALA A 435 10.32 5.96 -4.99
CA ALA A 435 10.93 5.23 -3.89
C ALA A 435 11.11 6.20 -2.71
N ARG A 436 10.59 5.89 -1.52
CA ARG A 436 10.85 6.76 -0.35
C ARG A 436 12.23 6.52 0.26
N GLY A 437 12.74 5.29 0.17
CA GLY A 437 14.08 4.91 0.62
C GLY A 437 15.13 5.05 -0.48
N LYS A 438 16.24 4.33 -0.27
CA LYS A 438 17.35 4.21 -1.22
C LYS A 438 17.00 3.27 -2.37
N VAL A 439 17.37 3.66 -3.58
CA VAL A 439 17.30 2.83 -4.78
C VAL A 439 18.69 2.26 -5.08
N LYS A 440 18.83 0.94 -5.11
CA LYS A 440 20.02 0.22 -5.59
C LYS A 440 19.71 -0.34 -6.98
N GLY A 441 19.78 0.51 -8.01
CA GLY A 441 19.47 0.13 -9.39
C GLY A 441 19.03 1.32 -10.24
N ALA A 442 17.98 1.15 -11.04
CA ALA A 442 17.56 2.14 -12.03
C ALA A 442 16.09 2.53 -11.90
N GLN A 443 15.80 3.83 -12.02
CA GLN A 443 14.47 4.35 -12.29
C GLN A 443 14.42 4.94 -13.70
N ILE A 444 13.42 4.56 -14.51
CA ILE A 444 13.25 5.05 -15.88
C ILE A 444 11.82 5.55 -16.03
N GLY A 445 11.64 6.85 -16.29
CA GLY A 445 10.32 7.45 -16.35
C GLY A 445 10.27 8.90 -16.79
N LEU A 446 9.08 9.50 -16.82
CA LEU A 446 8.99 10.95 -17.00
C LEU A 446 9.33 11.68 -15.70
N VAL A 447 8.89 11.12 -14.58
CA VAL A 447 9.14 11.66 -13.23
C VAL A 447 9.66 10.54 -12.34
N ASN A 448 10.85 10.74 -11.76
CA ASN A 448 11.41 9.84 -10.76
C ASN A 448 11.57 10.58 -9.44
N TYR A 449 11.27 9.91 -8.34
CA TYR A 449 11.50 10.38 -6.98
C TYR A 449 12.20 9.28 -6.18
N ALA A 450 13.29 9.63 -5.50
CA ALA A 450 14.01 8.74 -4.59
C ALA A 450 14.63 9.52 -3.42
N GLY A 451 14.88 8.85 -2.30
CA GLY A 451 15.78 9.38 -1.27
C GLY A 451 17.21 9.45 -1.82
N ASP A 452 17.70 8.31 -2.29
CA ASP A 452 18.99 8.14 -2.95
C ASP A 452 18.82 7.22 -4.15
N SER A 453 19.58 7.45 -5.22
CA SER A 453 19.54 6.61 -6.43
C SER A 453 20.83 6.78 -7.22
N PRO A 454 21.52 5.72 -7.67
CA PRO A 454 22.70 5.85 -8.52
C PRO A 454 22.34 6.26 -9.95
N PHE A 455 21.18 5.83 -10.45
CA PHE A 455 20.73 6.12 -11.81
C PHE A 455 19.22 6.34 -11.87
N SER A 456 18.83 7.52 -12.36
CA SER A 456 17.44 7.86 -12.66
C SER A 456 17.38 8.57 -14.01
N LEU A 457 16.67 8.00 -14.97
CA LEU A 457 16.45 8.61 -16.28
C LEU A 457 15.02 9.15 -16.35
N GLY A 458 14.90 10.46 -16.51
CA GLY A 458 13.60 11.08 -16.73
C GLY A 458 13.63 12.58 -16.92
N LEU A 459 12.52 13.12 -17.43
CA LEU A 459 12.38 14.57 -17.65
C LEU A 459 12.50 15.34 -16.34
N LEU A 460 12.08 14.76 -15.20
CA LEU A 460 12.23 15.32 -13.87
C LEU A 460 12.70 14.23 -12.90
N ASN A 461 13.85 14.44 -12.26
CA ASN A 461 14.44 13.52 -11.30
C ASN A 461 14.59 14.22 -9.94
N PHE A 462 13.72 13.89 -8.99
CA PHE A 462 13.76 14.42 -7.62
C PHE A 462 14.48 13.43 -6.70
N ILE A 463 15.80 13.52 -6.66
CA ILE A 463 16.66 12.66 -5.83
C ILE A 463 17.14 13.49 -4.64
N ARG A 464 16.66 13.17 -3.43
CA ARG A 464 16.85 14.02 -2.24
C ARG A 464 18.33 14.17 -1.86
N ASP A 465 19.04 13.06 -1.81
CA ASP A 465 20.47 13.00 -1.48
C ASP A 465 21.34 13.04 -2.75
N GLY A 466 20.75 13.42 -3.89
CA GLY A 466 21.42 13.53 -5.17
C GLY A 466 22.01 14.91 -5.41
N ARG A 467 22.16 15.26 -6.70
CA ARG A 467 22.77 16.52 -7.13
C ARG A 467 21.73 17.58 -7.40
N LEU A 468 22.01 18.79 -6.94
CA LEU A 468 21.30 20.01 -7.28
C LEU A 468 22.33 21.13 -7.36
N HIS A 469 22.69 21.58 -8.56
CA HIS A 469 23.74 22.58 -8.76
C HIS A 469 23.26 23.69 -9.68
N LEU A 470 23.73 24.90 -9.43
CA LEU A 470 23.51 26.06 -10.28
C LEU A 470 24.79 26.33 -11.08
N ASP A 471 24.67 26.30 -12.40
CA ASP A 471 25.78 26.49 -13.33
C ASP A 471 25.61 27.81 -14.08
N VAL A 472 26.70 28.55 -14.24
CA VAL A 472 26.81 29.65 -15.21
C VAL A 472 27.94 29.32 -16.16
N TRP A 473 27.68 29.28 -17.47
CA TRP A 473 28.70 28.92 -18.46
C TRP A 473 28.61 29.76 -19.73
N GLY A 474 29.76 29.91 -20.38
CA GLY A 474 29.92 30.53 -21.68
C GLY A 474 30.39 29.52 -22.72
N LEU A 475 30.00 29.75 -23.97
CA LEU A 475 30.45 29.02 -25.14
C LEU A 475 31.23 29.95 -26.06
N GLU A 476 32.10 29.40 -26.89
CA GLU A 476 32.84 30.14 -27.91
C GLU A 476 31.92 30.87 -28.91
N SER A 477 30.70 30.38 -29.12
CA SER A 477 29.68 30.98 -30.00
C SER A 477 29.07 32.29 -29.46
N GLY A 478 29.56 32.78 -28.31
CA GLY A 478 29.07 33.97 -27.62
C GLY A 478 27.77 33.75 -26.86
N ILE A 479 27.39 32.49 -26.63
CA ILE A 479 26.25 32.11 -25.80
C ILE A 479 26.70 32.08 -24.34
N VAL A 480 25.96 32.77 -23.48
CA VAL A 480 26.11 32.76 -22.02
C VAL A 480 24.83 32.23 -21.40
N MET A 481 24.95 31.27 -20.49
CA MET A 481 23.84 30.53 -19.91
C MET A 481 23.90 30.56 -18.40
N ALA A 482 22.73 30.52 -17.77
CA ALA A 482 22.55 30.13 -16.38
C ALA A 482 21.58 28.93 -16.34
N GLY A 483 21.85 27.94 -15.51
CA GLY A 483 21.08 26.72 -15.51
C GLY A 483 21.17 25.90 -14.24
N LEU A 484 20.26 24.93 -14.16
CA LEU A 484 20.16 23.96 -13.08
C LEU A 484 20.63 22.60 -13.59
N LYS A 485 21.53 21.97 -12.85
CA LYS A 485 21.86 20.55 -12.99
C LYS A 485 21.27 19.79 -11.81
N HIS A 486 20.37 18.85 -12.07
CA HIS A 486 19.76 18.04 -11.00
C HIS A 486 19.65 16.56 -11.38
N GLY A 487 19.79 15.64 -10.42
CA GLY A 487 19.66 14.20 -10.67
C GLY A 487 20.36 13.30 -9.65
N SER A 488 20.68 12.08 -10.05
CA SER A 488 21.43 11.09 -9.24
C SER A 488 22.90 11.44 -9.15
N ASP A 489 23.68 10.70 -8.36
CA ASP A 489 25.14 10.91 -8.20
C ASP A 489 25.93 10.83 -9.51
N HIS A 490 25.55 9.90 -10.40
CA HIS A 490 26.27 9.67 -11.66
C HIS A 490 25.54 10.19 -12.88
N PHE A 491 24.21 10.30 -12.86
CA PHE A 491 23.43 10.83 -13.98
C PHE A 491 22.67 12.11 -13.60
N HIS A 492 22.63 13.11 -14.48
CA HIS A 492 21.94 14.37 -14.22
C HIS A 492 21.25 14.91 -15.46
N ASN A 493 20.20 15.71 -15.23
CA ASN A 493 19.55 16.52 -16.24
C ASN A 493 20.01 17.97 -16.11
N ILE A 494 19.97 18.69 -17.22
CA ILE A 494 20.42 20.08 -17.36
C ILE A 494 19.28 20.89 -17.95
N TYR A 495 18.97 22.03 -17.34
CA TYR A 495 17.98 23.00 -17.81
C TYR A 495 18.62 24.36 -17.71
N GLY A 496 18.43 25.21 -18.70
CA GLY A 496 19.00 26.55 -18.61
C GLY A 496 18.35 27.54 -19.54
N VAL A 497 18.60 28.79 -19.21
CA VAL A 497 18.22 29.95 -20.00
C VAL A 497 19.45 30.84 -20.14
N GLY A 498 19.56 31.51 -21.26
CA GLY A 498 20.70 32.36 -21.54
C GLY A 498 20.46 33.27 -22.72
N MET A 499 21.55 33.89 -23.16
CA MET A 499 21.55 34.80 -24.28
C MET A 499 22.76 34.56 -25.15
N ARG A 500 22.57 34.65 -26.47
CA ARG A 500 23.68 34.84 -27.40
C ARG A 500 23.95 36.32 -27.54
N LEU A 501 25.16 36.75 -27.19
CA LEU A 501 25.61 38.13 -27.25
C LEU A 501 26.47 38.42 -28.50
N ALA A 502 26.92 37.37 -29.20
CA ALA A 502 27.64 37.48 -30.45
C ALA A 502 26.70 37.53 -31.66
N GLY A 503 27.08 38.30 -32.69
CA GLY A 503 26.32 38.53 -33.92
C GLY A 503 25.62 39.90 -33.93
N ASP A 504 24.85 40.18 -34.99
CA ASP A 504 24.22 41.49 -35.20
C ASP A 504 23.06 41.78 -34.25
N ARG A 505 22.47 40.72 -33.68
CA ARG A 505 21.34 40.81 -32.76
C ARG A 505 21.45 39.79 -31.63
N PRO A 506 21.09 40.16 -30.39
CA PRO A 506 21.06 39.22 -29.29
C PRO A 506 19.88 38.25 -29.42
N LEU A 507 20.12 36.97 -29.08
CA LEU A 507 19.10 35.90 -29.10
C LEU A 507 18.88 35.35 -27.70
N THR A 508 17.64 35.06 -27.35
CA THR A 508 17.30 34.30 -26.13
C THR A 508 17.55 32.82 -26.38
N VAL A 509 18.16 32.13 -25.43
CA VAL A 509 18.55 30.72 -25.57
C VAL A 509 17.94 29.91 -24.45
N PHE A 510 17.27 28.80 -24.79
CA PHE A 510 16.84 27.79 -23.82
C PHE A 510 17.61 26.50 -24.06
N THR A 511 17.92 25.75 -23.00
CA THR A 511 18.59 24.45 -23.12
C THR A 511 17.95 23.37 -22.28
N LEU A 512 17.98 22.16 -22.82
CA LEU A 512 17.66 20.91 -22.13
C LEU A 512 18.76 19.91 -22.47
N GLY A 513 19.22 19.16 -21.47
CA GLY A 513 20.26 18.17 -21.68
C GLY A 513 20.32 17.13 -20.59
N LEU A 514 21.20 16.17 -20.79
CA LEU A 514 21.51 15.10 -19.85
C LEU A 514 23.01 14.85 -19.85
N GLY A 515 23.53 14.35 -18.73
CA GLY A 515 24.95 14.14 -18.57
C GLY A 515 25.33 13.12 -17.52
N GLY A 516 26.52 12.57 -17.67
CA GLY A 516 27.17 11.69 -16.71
C GLY A 516 28.26 12.43 -15.94
N ARG A 517 28.45 12.11 -14.65
CA ARG A 517 29.58 12.58 -13.84
C ARG A 517 30.41 11.42 -13.33
N ILE A 518 31.72 11.58 -13.46
CA ILE A 518 32.74 10.68 -12.96
C ILE A 518 33.58 11.48 -11.95
N SER A 519 33.50 11.14 -10.67
CA SER A 519 34.37 11.69 -9.64
C SER A 519 35.74 11.04 -9.75
N ILE A 520 36.77 11.82 -10.09
CA ILE A 520 38.14 11.33 -10.30
C ILE A 520 38.93 11.40 -8.99
N ALA A 521 38.79 12.52 -8.27
CA ALA A 521 39.37 12.76 -6.96
C ALA A 521 38.41 13.64 -6.12
N GLU A 522 38.71 13.86 -4.84
CA GLU A 522 37.85 14.64 -3.93
C GLU A 522 37.48 16.05 -4.45
N ARG A 523 38.38 16.64 -5.24
CA ARG A 523 38.21 17.98 -5.83
C ARG A 523 38.11 17.98 -7.36
N VAL A 524 38.24 16.83 -8.02
CA VAL A 524 38.30 16.75 -9.49
C VAL A 524 37.24 15.80 -10.01
N TYR A 525 36.44 16.26 -10.96
CA TYR A 525 35.42 15.46 -11.63
C TYR A 525 35.45 15.68 -13.13
N ALA A 526 34.96 14.71 -13.87
CA ALA A 526 34.68 14.84 -15.29
C ALA A 526 33.18 14.69 -15.55
N ASP A 527 32.63 15.58 -16.38
CA ASP A 527 31.25 15.50 -16.87
C ASP A 527 31.25 15.21 -18.39
N VAL A 528 30.35 14.35 -18.85
CA VAL A 528 30.07 14.13 -20.28
C VAL A 528 28.60 14.41 -20.50
N ASP A 529 28.30 15.48 -21.24
CA ASP A 529 26.95 15.98 -21.40
C ASP A 529 26.54 16.03 -22.87
N VAL A 530 25.25 15.83 -23.12
CA VAL A 530 24.57 16.08 -24.39
C VAL A 530 23.45 17.08 -24.14
N LEU A 531 23.44 18.18 -24.88
CA LEU A 531 22.49 19.27 -24.73
C LEU A 531 21.88 19.66 -26.08
N GLY A 532 20.59 20.00 -26.05
CA GLY A 532 19.94 20.77 -27.10
C GLY A 532 19.76 22.22 -26.65
N TYR A 533 20.01 23.15 -27.55
CA TYR A 533 19.79 24.57 -27.41
C TYR A 533 18.77 25.03 -28.44
N SER A 534 17.87 25.91 -28.04
CA SER A 534 16.92 26.55 -28.93
C SER A 534 17.06 28.06 -28.81
N LEU A 535 17.42 28.70 -29.93
CA LEU A 535 17.72 30.11 -30.03
C LEU A 535 16.53 30.85 -30.63
N HIS A 536 16.15 31.95 -29.99
CA HIS A 536 14.95 32.70 -30.32
C HIS A 536 15.22 34.20 -30.37
N GLU A 537 14.51 34.91 -31.23
CA GLU A 537 14.54 36.38 -31.25
C GLU A 537 13.92 36.96 -29.98
N ILE A 538 14.55 37.98 -29.37
CA ILE A 538 14.08 38.57 -28.10
C ILE A 538 12.65 39.13 -28.20
N SER A 539 12.30 39.80 -29.31
CA SER A 539 11.05 40.56 -29.39
C SER A 539 9.80 39.70 -29.57
N ARG A 540 9.94 38.54 -30.24
CA ARG A 540 8.79 37.70 -30.63
C ARG A 540 8.89 36.25 -30.17
N LEU A 541 10.05 35.84 -29.63
CA LEU A 541 10.37 34.44 -29.33
C LEU A 541 10.15 33.49 -30.51
N ASN A 542 10.31 34.01 -31.74
CA ASN A 542 10.32 33.17 -32.92
C ASN A 542 11.62 32.34 -32.94
N PRO A 543 11.57 31.03 -33.20
CA PRO A 543 12.76 30.20 -33.31
C PRO A 543 13.61 30.66 -34.50
N SER A 544 14.90 30.86 -34.27
CA SER A 544 15.88 31.25 -35.30
C SER A 544 16.81 30.09 -35.63
N ALA A 545 17.31 29.38 -34.61
CA ALA A 545 18.16 28.21 -34.80
C ALA A 545 17.99 27.22 -33.65
N MET A 546 18.28 25.96 -33.93
CA MET A 546 18.51 24.91 -32.92
C MET A 546 19.96 24.49 -32.97
N MET A 547 20.51 24.08 -31.82
CA MET A 547 21.89 23.59 -31.75
C MET A 547 22.00 22.41 -30.80
N SER A 548 22.55 21.30 -31.27
CA SER A 548 22.92 20.15 -30.45
C SER A 548 24.39 20.24 -30.07
N GLN A 549 24.73 19.93 -28.82
CA GLN A 549 26.08 19.95 -28.30
C GLN A 549 26.39 18.66 -27.57
N ALA A 550 27.53 18.06 -27.87
CA ALA A 550 28.18 17.09 -26.99
C ALA A 550 29.40 17.77 -26.36
N ARG A 551 29.60 17.63 -25.05
CA ARG A 551 30.73 18.23 -24.34
C ARG A 551 31.35 17.29 -23.32
N ALA A 552 32.66 17.38 -23.18
CA ALA A 552 33.43 16.71 -22.14
C ALA A 552 34.09 17.78 -21.29
N LEU A 553 33.77 17.82 -19.99
CA LEU A 553 34.18 18.88 -19.09
C LEU A 553 35.03 18.31 -17.97
N LEU A 554 36.11 19.00 -17.63
CA LEU A 554 36.87 18.78 -16.41
C LEU A 554 36.49 19.87 -15.40
N GLY A 555 36.10 19.46 -14.20
CA GLY A 555 35.73 20.35 -13.11
C GLY A 555 36.70 20.26 -11.95
N PHE A 556 36.99 21.41 -11.34
CA PHE A 556 37.85 21.57 -10.18
C PHE A 556 37.10 22.31 -9.07
N ARG A 557 36.88 21.64 -7.94
CA ARG A 557 36.24 22.20 -6.75
C ARG A 557 37.22 23.11 -6.00
N LEU A 558 36.95 24.40 -6.01
CA LEU A 558 37.74 25.43 -5.31
C LEU A 558 37.39 25.45 -3.81
N SER A 559 36.12 25.31 -3.48
CA SER A 559 35.57 25.26 -2.12
C SER A 559 34.38 24.29 -2.08
N PRO A 560 33.85 23.91 -0.90
CA PRO A 560 32.67 23.05 -0.82
C PRO A 560 31.48 23.53 -1.69
N ASP A 561 31.34 24.84 -1.84
CA ASP A 561 30.18 25.47 -2.50
C ASP A 561 30.48 25.99 -3.91
N LEU A 562 31.73 25.90 -4.39
CA LEU A 562 32.15 26.50 -5.67
C LEU A 562 33.13 25.62 -6.45
N ALA A 563 32.86 25.42 -7.73
CA ALA A 563 33.76 24.78 -8.68
C ALA A 563 33.90 25.60 -9.98
N LEU A 564 35.05 25.48 -10.62
CA LEU A 564 35.27 25.90 -12.01
C LEU A 564 35.23 24.67 -12.89
N PHE A 565 34.70 24.80 -14.10
CA PHE A 565 34.75 23.72 -15.09
C PHE A 565 35.03 24.25 -16.49
N GLY A 566 35.60 23.38 -17.31
CA GLY A 566 35.85 23.69 -18.70
C GLY A 566 36.26 22.48 -19.52
N GLY A 567 36.11 22.57 -20.83
CA GLY A 567 36.53 21.50 -21.73
C GLY A 567 36.03 21.65 -23.16
N PRO A 568 36.42 20.70 -24.03
CA PRO A 568 36.00 20.71 -25.42
C PRO A 568 34.53 20.36 -25.59
N SER A 569 33.93 20.91 -26.64
CA SER A 569 32.62 20.54 -27.14
C SER A 569 32.63 20.31 -28.64
N TYR A 570 31.60 19.64 -29.14
CA TYR A 570 31.27 19.62 -30.55
C TYR A 570 29.82 20.06 -30.71
N ASN A 571 29.60 21.03 -31.60
CA ASN A 571 28.32 21.68 -31.80
C ASN A 571 27.82 21.40 -33.21
N ILE A 572 26.51 21.20 -33.34
CA ILE A 572 25.81 21.11 -34.62
C ILE A 572 24.61 22.05 -34.57
N ALA A 573 24.59 23.06 -35.43
CA ALA A 573 23.46 23.97 -35.59
C ALA A 573 22.57 23.58 -36.78
N TYR A 574 21.28 23.85 -36.63
CA TYR A 574 20.22 23.62 -37.60
C TYR A 574 19.36 24.90 -37.68
N ALA A 575 19.16 25.43 -38.88
CA ALA A 575 18.28 26.59 -39.10
C ALA A 575 17.69 26.59 -40.52
N GLU A 576 16.65 27.40 -40.74
CA GLU A 576 16.06 27.57 -42.09
C GLU A 576 17.01 28.29 -43.05
N SER A 577 17.80 29.23 -42.54
CA SER A 577 18.77 29.99 -43.33
C SER A 577 20.21 29.62 -42.98
N VAL A 578 21.10 29.69 -43.98
CA VAL A 578 22.54 29.48 -43.77
C VAL A 578 23.14 30.52 -42.83
N GLU A 579 22.58 31.73 -42.81
CA GLU A 579 23.02 32.81 -41.93
C GLU A 579 22.71 32.51 -40.47
N ASP A 580 21.49 32.08 -40.16
CA ASP A 580 21.09 31.71 -38.79
C ASP A 580 21.84 30.47 -38.28
N ALA A 581 22.22 29.54 -39.16
CA ALA A 581 23.02 28.37 -38.80
C ALA A 581 24.50 28.69 -38.52
N ARG A 582 25.01 29.88 -38.89
CA ARG A 582 26.42 30.29 -38.69
C ARG A 582 26.65 30.83 -37.28
N LEU A 583 26.61 29.95 -36.30
CA LEU A 583 26.83 30.30 -34.89
C LEU A 583 28.33 30.36 -34.50
N SER A 584 29.20 29.66 -35.22
CA SER A 584 30.65 29.58 -34.95
C SER A 584 31.40 30.90 -35.25
N PRO A 585 32.31 31.36 -34.37
CA PRO A 585 33.08 32.59 -34.60
C PRO A 585 34.27 32.43 -35.57
N TYR A 586 34.69 31.20 -35.88
CA TYR A 586 35.87 30.91 -36.73
C TYR A 586 35.53 30.03 -37.94
N GLY A 587 34.26 29.97 -38.30
CA GLY A 587 33.75 29.13 -39.39
C GLY A 587 33.33 27.73 -38.94
N SER A 588 32.64 27.04 -39.83
CA SER A 588 31.95 25.77 -39.54
C SER A 588 31.89 24.90 -40.80
N LEU A 589 31.92 23.59 -40.60
CA LEU A 589 31.74 22.60 -41.66
C LEU A 589 30.26 22.53 -42.07
N ASP A 590 29.99 22.48 -43.37
CA ASP A 590 28.67 22.08 -43.88
C ASP A 590 28.50 20.58 -43.71
N LEU A 591 27.51 20.14 -42.94
CA LEU A 591 27.31 18.71 -42.70
C LEU A 591 26.34 18.07 -43.69
N GLN A 592 25.59 18.87 -44.47
CA GLN A 592 24.61 18.41 -45.47
C GLN A 592 23.73 17.26 -44.95
N LEU A 593 23.25 17.38 -43.71
CA LEU A 593 22.42 16.33 -43.09
C LEU A 593 20.99 16.31 -43.65
N ASP A 594 20.55 17.44 -44.21
CA ASP A 594 19.22 17.64 -44.79
C ASP A 594 19.33 18.73 -45.88
N ASP A 595 18.61 18.56 -46.99
CA ASP A 595 18.62 19.50 -48.13
C ASP A 595 17.70 20.72 -47.91
N THR A 596 16.82 20.66 -46.89
CA THR A 596 15.81 21.69 -46.62
C THR A 596 16.19 22.64 -45.49
N VAL A 597 17.17 22.28 -44.66
CA VAL A 597 17.66 23.09 -43.54
C VAL A 597 19.18 23.23 -43.58
N ALA A 598 19.68 24.41 -43.26
CA ALA A 598 21.11 24.64 -43.18
C ALA A 598 21.69 23.95 -41.93
N THR A 599 22.71 23.11 -42.13
CA THR A 599 23.37 22.36 -41.04
C THR A 599 24.85 22.69 -40.96
N ARG A 600 25.31 23.10 -39.77
CA ARG A 600 26.69 23.56 -39.54
C ARG A 600 27.30 22.87 -38.32
N GLY A 601 28.47 22.24 -38.50
CA GLY A 601 29.21 21.56 -37.42
C GLY A 601 30.53 22.24 -37.10
N TRP A 602 30.90 22.36 -35.81
CA TRP A 602 32.21 22.88 -35.42
C TRP A 602 32.65 22.37 -34.03
N PRO A 603 33.97 22.18 -33.79
CA PRO A 603 34.50 21.99 -32.45
C PRO A 603 34.39 23.30 -31.67
N GLY A 604 34.22 23.24 -30.35
CA GLY A 604 34.04 24.39 -29.46
C GLY A 604 34.69 24.20 -28.09
N VAL A 605 34.54 25.20 -27.23
CA VAL A 605 35.06 25.20 -25.86
C VAL A 605 34.01 25.80 -24.92
N VAL A 606 33.79 25.10 -23.81
CA VAL A 606 32.91 25.55 -22.73
C VAL A 606 33.76 25.92 -21.52
N LEU A 607 33.41 27.03 -20.87
CA LEU A 607 33.97 27.45 -19.59
C LEU A 607 32.85 27.90 -18.67
N GLY A 608 32.91 27.56 -17.40
CA GLY A 608 31.86 27.94 -16.46
C GLY A 608 32.23 27.78 -14.99
N VAL A 609 31.28 28.21 -14.17
CA VAL A 609 31.30 28.15 -12.72
C VAL A 609 30.07 27.38 -12.26
N GLN A 610 30.27 26.54 -11.25
CA GLN A 610 29.22 25.73 -10.63
C GLN A 610 29.14 26.04 -9.13
N VAL A 611 27.91 26.21 -8.64
CA VAL A 611 27.56 26.40 -7.24
C VAL A 611 26.76 25.20 -6.75
N PHE A 612 27.10 24.69 -5.55
CA PHE A 612 26.49 23.49 -4.97
C PHE A 612 25.29 23.78 -4.08
#